data_AF-A0A7C3P1H3-F1
#
_entry.id   AF-A0A7C3P1H3-F1
#
_cell.length_a   1.000
_cell.length_b   1.000
_cell.length_c   1.000
_cell.angle_alpha   90.00
_cell.angle_beta   90.00
_cell.angle_gamma   90.00
#
_symmetry.space_group_name_H-M   'P 1'
#
loop_
_entity.id
_entity.type
_entity.pdbx_description
1 polymer ?
#
loop_
_entity_poly.entity_id
_entity_poly.type
_entity_poly.pdbx_seq_one_letter_code
_entity_poly.pdbx_strand_id
1 'polypeptide(L)' 'MQMALPRICPRCNGSMIIERDWYGSYSTCLCCGFVKEAVSSPAIDLMLEDEEGNGRQRRRQPSHGKLRL' A
#
# COMPACT_ATOMS: atom_id res chain seq x y z
N MET A 1 18.35 -10.39 -9.50
CA MET A 1 18.56 -8.94 -9.77
C MET A 1 17.70 -8.17 -8.77
N GLN A 2 18.31 -7.34 -7.90
CA GLN A 2 17.57 -6.58 -6.90
C GLN A 2 16.93 -5.36 -7.57
N MET A 3 15.59 -5.28 -7.61
CA MET A 3 14.88 -4.14 -8.19
C MET A 3 15.06 -2.91 -7.29
N ALA A 4 15.56 -1.81 -7.84
CA ALA A 4 15.71 -0.57 -7.10
C ALA A 4 14.33 0.01 -6.74
N LEU A 5 14.17 0.48 -5.49
CA LEU A 5 12.94 1.13 -5.04
C LEU A 5 12.74 2.48 -5.74
N PRO A 6 11.50 2.80 -6.18
CA PRO A 6 11.21 4.05 -6.87
C PRO A 6 11.37 5.25 -5.93
N ARG A 7 11.97 6.34 -6.45
CA ARG A 7 12.03 7.64 -5.75
C ARG A 7 10.88 8.57 -6.11
N ILE A 8 10.14 8.25 -7.17
CA ILE A 8 9.00 9.01 -7.67
C ILE A 8 7.77 8.11 -7.66
N CYS A 9 6.67 8.62 -7.12
CA CYS A 9 5.44 7.87 -6.97
C CYS A 9 4.77 7.62 -8.33
N PRO A 10 4.46 6.36 -8.70
CA PRO A 10 3.80 6.04 -9.96
C PRO A 10 2.32 6.46 -9.99
N ARG A 11 1.72 6.82 -8.84
CA ARG A 11 0.30 7.24 -8.76
C ARG A 11 0.10 8.74 -8.88
N CYS A 12 1.02 9.55 -8.34
CA CYS A 12 0.83 11.00 -8.24
C CYS A 12 2.09 11.82 -8.57
N ASN A 13 3.17 11.17 -9.02
CA ASN A 13 4.46 11.79 -9.31
C ASN A 13 5.13 12.52 -8.13
N GLY A 14 4.61 12.33 -6.91
CA GLY A 14 5.19 12.88 -5.69
C GLY A 14 6.46 12.16 -5.24
N SER A 15 7.22 12.79 -4.36
CA SER A 15 8.43 12.22 -3.78
C SER A 15 8.14 10.97 -2.94
N MET A 16 9.00 9.98 -3.06
CA MET A 16 9.01 8.78 -2.22
C MET A 16 10.23 8.76 -1.31
N ILE A 17 10.01 8.40 -0.05
CA ILE A 17 11.05 8.12 0.93
C ILE A 17 11.35 6.61 0.94
N ILE A 18 12.61 6.23 1.12
CA ILE A 18 13.03 4.83 1.22
C ILE A 18 13.42 4.56 2.66
N GLU A 19 12.85 3.51 3.24
CA GLU A 19 13.07 3.11 4.63
C GLU A 19 13.50 1.65 4.67
N ARG A 20 14.19 1.28 5.77
CA ARG A 20 14.65 -0.08 6.04
C ARG A 20 14.32 -0.46 7.46
N ASP A 21 13.75 -1.65 7.62
CA ASP A 21 13.46 -2.26 8.90
C ASP A 21 14.01 -3.69 8.97
N TRP A 22 13.64 -4.42 10.02
CA TRP A 22 14.04 -5.82 10.22
C TRP A 22 13.50 -6.78 9.16
N TYR A 23 12.45 -6.40 8.43
CA TYR A 23 11.75 -7.24 7.46
C TYR A 23 12.13 -6.90 6.02
N GLY A 24 12.73 -5.74 5.76
CA GLY A 24 13.28 -5.43 4.45
C GLY A 24 13.43 -3.94 4.19
N SER A 25 13.35 -3.57 2.91
CA SER A 25 13.30 -2.17 2.48
C SER A 25 11.95 -1.89 1.83
N TYR A 26 11.39 -0.72 2.07
CA TYR A 26 10.19 -0.25 1.40
C TYR A 26 10.31 1.22 1.04
N SER A 27 9.43 1.69 0.17
CA SER A 27 9.34 3.09 -0.22
C SER A 27 7.92 3.60 -0.09
N THR A 28 7.76 4.80 0.47
CA THR A 28 6.45 5.39 0.78
C THR A 28 6.33 6.78 0.15
N CYS A 29 5.22 7.06 -0.51
CA CYS A 29 4.95 8.38 -1.08
C CYS A 29 4.41 9.34 -0.01
N LEU A 30 5.05 10.51 0.12
CA LEU A 30 4.65 11.55 1.08
C LEU A 30 3.32 12.24 0.71
N CYS A 31 2.92 12.21 -0.57
CA CYS A 31 1.73 12.92 -1.02
C CYS A 31 0.45 12.08 -0.97
N CYS A 32 0.52 10.79 -1.30
CA CYS A 32 -0.67 9.94 -1.45
C CYS A 32 -0.64 8.64 -0.65
N GLY A 33 0.44 8.36 0.09
CA GLY A 33 0.57 7.16 0.91
C GLY A 33 0.77 5.86 0.15
N PHE A 34 1.11 5.90 -1.15
CA PHE A 34 1.48 4.69 -1.90
C PHE A 34 2.74 4.05 -1.32
N VAL A 35 2.72 2.72 -1.12
CA VAL A 35 3.85 1.93 -0.59
C VAL A 35 4.31 0.92 -1.64
N LYS A 36 5.62 0.77 -1.80
CA LYS A 36 6.25 -0.28 -2.62
C LYS A 36 7.36 -0.95 -1.82
N GLU A 37 7.25 -2.25 -1.63
CA GLU A 37 8.25 -3.09 -0.94
C GLU A 37 9.33 -3.58 -1.91
N ALA A 38 10.56 -3.72 -1.41
CA ALA A 38 11.67 -4.33 -2.13
C ALA A 38 11.61 -5.84 -1.93
N VAL A 39 10.75 -6.51 -2.72
CA VAL A 39 10.61 -7.97 -2.63
C VAL A 39 11.87 -8.63 -3.18
N SER A 40 12.53 -9.45 -2.37
CA SER A 40 13.72 -10.23 -2.77
C SER A 40 13.37 -11.62 -3.30
N SER A 41 12.18 -12.14 -2.96
CA SER A 41 11.64 -13.42 -3.46
C SER A 41 10.46 -13.20 -4.41
N PRO A 42 10.19 -14.12 -5.34
CA PRO A 42 8.89 -14.13 -6.01
C PRO A 42 7.76 -14.22 -4.98
N ALA A 43 6.60 -13.67 -5.31
CA ALA A 43 5.40 -13.82 -4.48
C ALA A 43 5.15 -15.32 -4.30
N ILE A 44 5.05 -15.76 -3.04
CA ILE A 44 4.57 -17.11 -2.73
C ILE A 44 3.06 -17.04 -3.00
N ASP A 45 2.61 -17.71 -4.06
CA ASP A 45 1.19 -17.96 -4.27
C ASP A 45 0.71 -18.86 -3.13
N LEU A 46 0.17 -18.24 -2.08
CA LEU A 46 -0.62 -18.96 -1.09
C LEU A 46 -1.87 -19.41 -1.86
N MET A 47 -1.88 -20.67 -2.31
CA MET A 47 -3.02 -21.25 -3.00
C MET A 47 -4.30 -20.94 -2.24
N LEU A 48 -5.23 -20.31 -2.94
CA LEU A 48 -6.55 -19.90 -2.49
C LEU A 48 -7.35 -21.15 -2.09
N GLU A 49 -7.43 -21.45 -0.80
CA GLU A 49 -8.39 -22.41 -0.23
C GLU A 49 -9.41 -21.70 0.68
N ASP A 50 -10.00 -20.60 0.20
CA ASP A 50 -11.20 -20.02 0.83
C ASP A 50 -12.13 -19.44 -0.24
N GLU A 51 -12.62 -20.33 -1.11
CA GLU A 51 -13.94 -20.17 -1.73
C GLU A 51 -14.98 -20.21 -0.61
N GLU A 52 -15.43 -19.03 -0.13
CA GLU A 52 -16.82 -18.71 0.26
C GLU A 52 -16.88 -17.63 1.36
N GLY A 53 -17.02 -16.36 0.96
CA GLY A 53 -16.99 -15.26 1.93
C GLY A 53 -17.45 -13.90 1.42
N ASN A 54 -18.60 -13.87 0.75
CA ASN A 54 -19.53 -12.74 0.57
C ASN A 54 -19.04 -11.34 1.00
N GLY A 55 -18.96 -10.43 0.02
CA GLY A 55 -18.43 -9.07 0.11
C GLY A 55 -18.85 -8.27 1.36
N ARG A 56 -17.92 -8.15 2.31
CA ARG A 56 -18.01 -7.11 3.34
C ARG A 56 -17.53 -5.79 2.73
N GLN A 57 -18.46 -5.05 2.13
CA GLN A 57 -18.25 -3.63 1.80
C GLN A 57 -17.74 -2.92 3.06
N ARG A 58 -16.50 -2.43 3.02
CA ARG A 58 -15.98 -1.52 4.04
C ARG A 58 -16.92 -0.31 4.07
N ARG A 59 -17.76 -0.19 5.10
CA ARG A 59 -18.59 1.00 5.32
C ARG A 59 -17.65 2.20 5.35
N ARG A 60 -17.64 2.98 4.27
CA ARG A 60 -16.99 4.29 4.24
C ARG A 60 -17.66 5.13 5.32
N GLN A 61 -16.91 5.53 6.33
CA GLN A 61 -17.40 6.52 7.28
C GLN A 61 -17.72 7.80 6.49
N PRO A 62 -18.92 8.38 6.61
CA PRO A 62 -19.20 9.67 6.00
C PRO A 62 -18.28 10.72 6.58
N SER A 63 -17.40 11.28 5.76
CA SER A 63 -16.63 12.47 6.12
C SER A 63 -17.51 13.69 5.92
N HIS A 64 -18.35 14.03 6.89
CA HIS A 64 -18.59 15.44 7.20
C HIS A 64 -19.46 15.60 8.45
N GLY A 65 -18.87 16.22 9.48
CA GLY A 65 -19.65 16.99 10.42
C GLY A 65 -20.47 18.04 9.67
N LYS A 66 -21.79 17.95 9.77
CA LYS A 66 -22.66 19.12 9.64
C LYS A 66 -23.15 19.44 11.04
N LEU A 67 -22.29 20.11 11.81
CA LEU A 67 -22.72 20.91 12.94
C LEU A 67 -23.66 21.98 12.36
N ARG A 68 -24.94 21.90 12.71
CA ARG A 68 -25.89 22.97 12.43
C ARG A 68 -25.77 23.98 13.57
N LEU A 69 -25.52 25.24 13.22
CA LEU A 69 -25.68 26.40 14.09
C LEU A 69 -27.18 26.67 14.27
#